data_AF-A0A1V2RL08-F1
#
_entry.id   AF-A0A1V2RL08-F1
#
_cell.length_a   1.000
_cell.length_b   1.000
_cell.length_c   1.000
_cell.angle_alpha   90.00
_cell.angle_beta   90.00
_cell.angle_gamma   90.00
#
_symmetry.space_group_name_H-M   'P 1'
#
loop_
_entity.id
_entity.type
_entity.pdbx_description
1 polymer ?
#
loop_
_entity_poly.entity_id
_entity_poly.type
_entity_poly.pdbx_seq_one_letter_code
_entity_poly.pdbx_strand_id
1 'polypeptide(L)'
;MRSGTVADVIEKNVNAVAEQMGIQVRSAWRYFDAAGLAETIAQQHRDFKSGSAAHGVGQAPMPPIDNPELALILGSVPDALAETGGDLYAVVLNAIVNAWLAGHIHGEDGCPGCDGSRGSAGHDWDARMKGITAQVPDIMKWFDRDKWTAALHDSGFNVTRR
;
A
#
# COMPACT_ATOMS: atom_id res chain seq x y z
N MET A 1 -0.02 -12.94 -8.00
CA MET A 1 0.76 -13.62 -6.94
C MET A 1 1.20 -12.56 -5.94
N ARG A 2 0.86 -12.69 -4.64
CA ARG A 2 1.34 -11.76 -3.60
C ARG A 2 2.87 -11.83 -3.55
N SER A 3 3.54 -10.69 -3.65
CA SER A 3 4.98 -10.58 -3.43
C SER A 3 5.22 -10.85 -1.95
N GLY A 4 5.61 -12.08 -1.60
CA GLY A 4 6.20 -12.36 -0.29
C GLY A 4 7.46 -11.52 -0.11
N THR A 5 7.90 -11.35 1.13
CA THR A 5 9.20 -10.77 1.42
C THR A 5 10.30 -11.56 0.68
N VAL A 6 11.49 -10.96 0.50
CA VAL A 6 12.63 -11.66 -0.14
C VAL A 6 12.92 -13.00 0.56
N ALA A 7 12.73 -13.07 1.87
CA ALA A 7 12.87 -14.29 2.66
C ALA A 7 11.84 -15.37 2.25
N ASP A 8 10.57 -15.01 2.07
CA ASP A 8 9.51 -15.95 1.64
C ASP A 8 9.80 -16.52 0.23
N VAL A 9 10.36 -15.68 -0.65
CA VAL A 9 10.72 -16.10 -2.00
C VAL A 9 11.90 -17.07 -1.97
N ILE A 10 12.91 -16.81 -1.14
CA ILE A 10 14.05 -17.71 -0.94
C ILE A 10 13.58 -19.04 -0.35
N GLU A 11 12.77 -19.01 0.71
CA GLU A 11 12.25 -20.21 1.36
C GLU A 11 11.45 -21.07 0.38
N LYS A 12 10.55 -20.46 -0.40
CA LYS A 12 9.79 -21.15 -1.43
C LYS A 12 10.69 -21.79 -2.49
N ASN A 13 11.76 -21.09 -2.90
CA ASN A 13 12.68 -21.61 -3.91
C ASN A 13 13.48 -22.81 -3.37
N VAL A 14 14.00 -22.71 -2.14
CA VAL A 14 14.74 -23.82 -1.49
C VAL A 14 13.83 -25.04 -1.28
N ASN A 15 12.56 -24.82 -0.91
CA ASN A 15 11.59 -25.91 -0.77
C ASN A 15 11.29 -26.58 -2.13
N ALA A 16 11.16 -25.82 -3.21
CA ALA A 16 10.96 -26.36 -4.55
C ALA A 16 12.16 -27.21 -5.02
N VAL A 17 13.39 -26.77 -4.74
CA VAL A 17 14.62 -27.53 -5.03
C VAL A 17 14.66 -28.83 -4.20
N ALA A 18 14.27 -28.76 -2.93
CA ALA A 18 14.20 -29.94 -2.05
C ALA A 18 13.20 -30.98 -2.58
N GLU A 19 12.03 -30.54 -3.01
CA GLU A 19 10.97 -31.38 -3.57
C GLU A 19 11.40 -32.00 -4.92
N GLN A 20 11.95 -31.19 -5.82
CA GLN A 20 12.40 -31.65 -7.13
C GLN A 20 13.53 -32.69 -7.03
N MET A 21 14.42 -32.55 -6.04
CA MET A 21 15.55 -33.44 -5.84
C MET A 21 15.25 -34.59 -4.87
N GLY A 22 14.09 -34.61 -4.22
CA GLY A 22 13.74 -35.60 -3.19
C GLY A 22 14.67 -35.59 -1.97
N ILE A 23 15.19 -34.42 -1.61
CA ILE A 23 16.16 -34.25 -0.50
C ILE A 23 15.58 -33.43 0.64
N GLN A 24 16.20 -33.49 1.82
CA GLN A 24 15.82 -32.61 2.92
C GLN A 24 16.13 -31.14 2.59
N VAL A 25 15.24 -30.22 3.01
CA VAL A 25 15.36 -28.76 2.82
C VAL A 25 16.73 -28.22 3.27
N ARG A 26 17.27 -28.73 4.38
CA ARG A 26 18.59 -28.34 4.88
C ARG A 26 19.72 -28.64 3.87
N SER A 27 19.59 -29.70 3.10
CA SER A 27 20.54 -30.10 2.05
C SER A 27 20.31 -29.33 0.74
N ALA A 28 19.08 -28.88 0.47
CA ALA A 28 18.74 -28.09 -0.71
C ALA A 28 19.41 -26.72 -0.76
N TRP A 29 19.76 -26.14 0.41
CA TRP A 29 20.54 -24.90 0.49
C TRP A 29 21.88 -24.94 -0.24
N ARG A 30 22.49 -26.12 -0.41
CA ARG A 30 23.73 -26.28 -1.19
C ARG A 30 23.54 -26.05 -2.68
N TYR A 31 22.31 -26.15 -3.16
CA TYR A 31 21.93 -25.99 -4.57
C TYR A 31 21.13 -24.71 -4.80
N PHE A 32 21.02 -23.85 -3.78
CA PHE A 32 20.33 -22.58 -3.91
C PHE A 32 21.15 -21.62 -4.79
N ASP A 33 20.58 -21.26 -5.94
CA ASP A 33 21.16 -20.28 -6.86
C ASP A 33 20.61 -18.87 -6.57
N ALA A 34 21.35 -18.13 -5.74
CA ALA A 34 21.00 -16.75 -5.38
C ALA A 34 21.04 -15.81 -6.59
N ALA A 35 21.93 -16.04 -7.55
CA ALA A 35 22.09 -15.19 -8.73
C ALA A 35 20.94 -15.39 -9.71
N GLY A 36 20.58 -16.65 -10.01
CA GLY A 36 19.43 -16.98 -10.82
C GLY A 36 18.10 -16.51 -10.21
N LEU A 37 17.97 -16.57 -8.87
CA LEU A 37 16.81 -16.00 -8.19
C LEU A 37 16.73 -14.48 -8.36
N ALA A 38 17.84 -13.77 -8.14
CA ALA A 38 17.89 -12.32 -8.28
C ALA A 38 17.56 -11.88 -9.71
N GLU A 39 18.05 -12.60 -10.72
CA GLU A 39 17.73 -12.35 -12.13
C GLU A 39 16.25 -12.59 -12.45
N THR A 40 15.66 -13.66 -11.91
CA THR A 40 14.22 -13.95 -12.04
C THR A 40 13.37 -12.85 -11.41
N ILE A 41 13.71 -12.38 -10.21
CA ILE A 41 13.01 -11.26 -9.55
C ILE A 41 13.14 -9.97 -10.37
N ALA A 42 14.35 -9.69 -10.86
CA ALA A 42 14.59 -8.52 -11.72
C ALA A 42 13.77 -8.59 -13.01
N GLN A 43 13.65 -9.78 -13.61
CA GLN A 43 12.84 -10.00 -14.80
C GLN A 43 11.34 -9.83 -14.51
N GLN A 44 10.81 -10.41 -13.44
CA GLN A 44 9.42 -10.22 -13.02
C GLN A 44 9.07 -8.75 -12.79
N HIS A 45 9.99 -7.98 -12.20
CA HIS A 45 9.80 -6.55 -12.01
C HIS A 45 9.83 -5.76 -13.33
N ARG A 46 10.69 -6.16 -14.29
CA ARG A 46 10.68 -5.60 -15.66
C ARG A 46 9.38 -5.94 -16.38
N ASP A 47 8.90 -7.17 -16.28
CA ASP A 47 7.68 -7.65 -16.92
C ASP A 47 6.42 -7.02 -16.32
N PHE A 48 6.40 -6.79 -15.00
CA PHE A 48 5.34 -6.02 -14.35
C PHE A 48 5.31 -4.59 -14.87
N LYS A 49 6.46 -3.91 -14.93
CA LYS A 49 6.57 -2.55 -15.47
C LYS A 49 6.17 -2.46 -16.95
N SER A 50 6.59 -3.41 -17.77
CA SER A 50 6.25 -3.44 -19.19
C SER A 50 4.77 -3.78 -19.42
N GLY A 51 4.21 -4.70 -18.63
CA GLY A 51 2.79 -5.05 -18.65
C GLY A 51 1.89 -3.89 -18.24
N SER A 52 2.27 -3.15 -17.19
CA SER A 52 1.58 -1.92 -16.77
C SER A 52 1.68 -0.80 -17.81
N ALA A 53 2.81 -0.67 -18.51
CA ALA A 53 2.97 0.29 -19.59
C ALA A 53 2.15 -0.08 -20.86
N ALA A 54 2.02 -1.38 -21.16
CA ALA A 54 1.32 -1.87 -22.36
C ALA A 54 -0.21 -1.79 -22.28
N HIS A 55 -0.80 -1.78 -21.08
CA HIS A 55 -2.26 -1.77 -20.90
C HIS A 55 -2.87 -0.37 -20.83
N GLY A 56 -2.09 0.71 -20.99
CA GLY A 56 -2.62 2.08 -21.06
C GLY A 56 -3.31 2.59 -19.79
N VAL A 57 -3.43 1.75 -18.75
CA VAL A 57 -3.82 2.15 -17.40
C VAL A 57 -2.58 2.76 -16.78
N GLY A 58 -2.30 4.02 -17.13
CA GLY A 58 -1.19 4.77 -16.56
C GLY A 58 -1.21 4.58 -15.05
N GLN A 59 -0.05 4.25 -14.47
CA GLN A 59 0.09 4.22 -13.03
C GLN A 59 -0.33 5.62 -12.54
N ALA A 60 -1.48 5.69 -11.87
CA ALA A 60 -1.98 6.96 -11.35
C ALA A 60 -0.83 7.58 -10.56
N PRO A 61 -0.44 8.83 -10.87
CA PRO A 61 0.67 9.45 -10.16
C PRO A 61 0.37 9.34 -8.67
N MET A 62 1.30 8.76 -7.91
CA MET A 62 1.17 8.76 -6.47
C MET A 62 0.99 10.20 -6.03
N PRO A 63 -0.08 10.52 -5.27
CA PRO A 63 -0.20 11.86 -4.71
C PRO A 63 1.06 12.13 -3.86
N PRO A 64 1.45 13.40 -3.69
CA PRO A 64 2.56 13.76 -2.79
C PRO A 64 2.40 13.02 -1.47
N ILE A 65 3.48 12.33 -1.06
CA ILE A 65 3.47 11.46 0.12
C ILE A 65 3.17 12.27 1.39
N ASP A 66 3.37 13.58 1.34
CA ASP A 66 3.16 14.56 2.40
C ASP A 66 1.83 15.33 2.26
N ASN A 67 0.73 14.66 1.89
CA ASN A 67 -0.58 15.30 1.84
C ASN A 67 -1.45 14.99 3.10
N PRO A 68 -2.18 15.98 3.65
CA PRO A 68 -3.03 15.81 4.82
C PRO A 68 -4.12 14.74 4.71
N GLU A 69 -4.64 14.48 3.51
CA GLU A 69 -5.68 13.47 3.30
C GLU A 69 -5.14 12.04 3.38
N LEU A 70 -3.95 11.79 2.85
CA LEU A 70 -3.25 10.53 3.02
C LEU A 70 -2.87 10.31 4.49
N ALA A 71 -2.45 11.36 5.18
CA ALA A 71 -2.20 11.31 6.62
C ALA A 71 -3.47 10.96 7.41
N LEU A 72 -4.62 11.47 7.01
CA LEU A 72 -5.92 11.14 7.58
C LEU A 72 -6.30 9.67 7.34
N ILE A 73 -6.11 9.16 6.12
CA ILE A 73 -6.35 7.75 5.77
C ILE A 73 -5.42 6.82 6.56
N LEU A 74 -4.15 7.19 6.73
CA LEU A 74 -3.21 6.41 7.56
C LEU A 74 -3.62 6.44 9.04
N GLY A 75 -4.03 7.60 9.54
CA GLY A 75 -4.47 7.79 10.91
C GLY A 75 -5.76 7.06 11.27
N SER A 76 -6.63 6.77 10.30
CA SER A 76 -7.88 6.04 10.55
C SER A 76 -7.71 4.52 10.65
N VAL A 77 -6.57 3.97 10.25
CA VAL A 77 -6.35 2.51 10.23
C VAL A 77 -6.42 1.87 11.62
N PRO A 78 -5.76 2.40 12.68
CA PRO A 78 -5.87 1.84 14.02
C PRO A 78 -7.31 1.84 14.55
N ASP A 79 -8.04 2.94 14.38
CA ASP A 79 -9.43 3.06 14.82
C ASP A 79 -10.33 2.08 14.06
N ALA A 80 -10.19 2.00 12.74
CA ALA A 80 -10.95 1.06 11.91
C ALA A 80 -10.67 -0.41 12.28
N LEU A 81 -9.44 -0.75 12.67
CA LEU A 81 -9.12 -2.08 13.19
C LEU A 81 -9.82 -2.37 14.51
N ALA A 82 -9.83 -1.41 15.44
CA ALA A 82 -10.55 -1.54 16.70
C ALA A 82 -12.06 -1.73 16.48
N GLU A 83 -12.66 -0.90 15.63
CA GLU A 83 -14.11 -0.93 15.33
C GLU A 83 -14.55 -2.23 14.62
N THR A 84 -13.70 -2.77 13.74
CA THR A 84 -14.00 -4.00 13.00
C THR A 84 -13.61 -5.27 13.74
N GLY A 85 -13.06 -5.17 14.95
CA GLY A 85 -12.56 -6.32 15.69
C GLY A 85 -11.38 -7.02 15.00
N GLY A 86 -10.58 -6.28 14.23
CA GLY A 86 -9.38 -6.78 13.55
C GLY A 86 -9.60 -7.32 12.14
N ASP A 87 -10.73 -7.04 11.50
CA ASP A 87 -10.95 -7.43 10.11
C ASP A 87 -10.07 -6.59 9.16
N LEU A 88 -8.88 -7.11 8.89
CA LEU A 88 -7.91 -6.48 8.00
C LEU A 88 -8.46 -6.28 6.58
N TYR A 89 -9.35 -7.15 6.10
CA TYR A 89 -9.91 -6.99 4.75
C TYR A 89 -10.84 -5.77 4.70
N ALA A 90 -11.73 -5.63 5.69
CA ALA A 90 -12.61 -4.47 5.79
C ALA A 90 -11.82 -3.16 5.93
N VAL A 91 -10.76 -3.16 6.73
CA VAL A 91 -9.90 -1.97 6.93
C VAL A 91 -9.14 -1.60 5.65
N VAL A 92 -8.58 -2.58 4.94
CA VAL A 92 -7.92 -2.33 3.66
C VAL A 92 -8.91 -1.82 2.61
N LEU A 93 -10.12 -2.39 2.54
CA LEU A 93 -11.17 -1.88 1.66
C LEU A 93 -11.54 -0.44 1.99
N ASN A 94 -11.72 -0.11 3.28
CA ASN A 94 -12.01 1.25 3.73
C ASN A 94 -10.91 2.22 3.28
N ALA A 95 -9.63 1.89 3.50
CA ALA A 95 -8.51 2.73 3.11
C ALA A 95 -8.44 2.94 1.59
N ILE A 96 -8.65 1.87 0.80
CA ILE A 96 -8.64 1.94 -0.68
C ILE A 96 -9.79 2.81 -1.19
N VAL A 97 -11.01 2.65 -0.66
CA VAL A 97 -12.16 3.45 -1.08
C VAL A 97 -11.95 4.93 -0.76
N ASN A 98 -11.46 5.25 0.44
CA ASN A 98 -11.16 6.63 0.81
C ASN A 98 -10.04 7.23 -0.08
N ALA A 99 -8.98 6.48 -0.37
CA ALA A 99 -7.93 6.92 -1.28
C ALA A 99 -8.46 7.12 -2.72
N TRP A 100 -9.38 6.27 -3.18
CA TRP A 100 -10.00 6.39 -4.49
C TRP A 100 -10.90 7.63 -4.60
N LEU A 101 -11.70 7.91 -3.58
CA LEU A 101 -12.52 9.11 -3.48
C LEU A 101 -11.67 10.38 -3.38
N ALA A 102 -10.60 10.36 -2.59
CA ALA A 102 -9.62 11.45 -2.50
C ALA A 102 -8.99 11.75 -3.88
N GLY A 103 -8.58 10.70 -4.58
CA GLY A 103 -8.01 10.80 -5.92
C GLY A 103 -9.00 11.29 -6.97
N HIS A 104 -10.30 10.98 -6.80
CA HIS A 104 -11.34 11.65 -7.58
C HIS A 104 -11.28 13.14 -7.28
N ILE A 105 -11.54 13.59 -6.05
CA ILE A 105 -11.58 15.03 -5.71
C ILE A 105 -10.34 15.78 -6.22
N HIS A 106 -9.13 15.23 -6.08
CA HIS A 106 -7.89 15.85 -6.57
C HIS A 106 -7.73 15.83 -8.11
N GLY A 107 -8.01 14.72 -8.79
CA GLY A 107 -7.91 14.62 -10.25
C GLY A 107 -9.02 15.37 -10.98
N GLU A 108 -10.13 15.56 -10.28
CA GLU A 108 -11.31 16.28 -10.72
C GLU A 108 -11.05 17.79 -10.88
N ASP A 109 -10.21 18.41 -10.04
CA ASP A 109 -9.79 19.82 -10.13
C ASP A 109 -8.88 20.11 -11.35
N GLY A 110 -8.26 19.07 -11.94
CA GLY A 110 -7.40 19.18 -13.11
C GLY A 110 -7.98 18.63 -14.42
N CYS A 111 -9.24 18.15 -14.41
CA CYS A 111 -9.84 17.43 -15.54
C CYS A 111 -10.58 18.36 -16.53
N PRO A 112 -10.11 18.51 -17.78
CA PRO A 112 -10.82 19.30 -18.79
C PRO A 112 -12.20 18.71 -19.08
N GLY A 113 -13.26 19.52 -18.94
CA GLY A 113 -14.64 19.14 -19.25
C GLY A 113 -15.48 18.69 -18.05
N CYS A 114 -14.93 18.72 -16.84
CA CYS A 114 -15.69 18.50 -15.61
C CYS A 114 -16.05 19.78 -14.85
N ASP A 115 -15.69 20.94 -15.40
CA ASP A 115 -16.03 22.26 -14.84
C ASP A 115 -17.55 22.42 -14.72
N GLY A 116 -18.02 22.73 -13.51
CA GLY A 116 -19.42 23.11 -13.26
C GLY A 116 -20.45 21.96 -13.17
N SER A 117 -20.04 20.69 -13.33
CA SER A 117 -20.97 19.53 -13.33
C SER A 117 -21.16 18.87 -11.95
N ARG A 118 -20.53 19.38 -10.88
CA ARG A 118 -20.26 18.61 -9.65
C ARG A 118 -21.07 18.98 -8.40
N GLY A 119 -22.06 19.87 -8.54
CA GLY A 119 -22.87 20.31 -7.40
C GLY A 119 -22.04 20.98 -6.29
N SER A 120 -22.67 21.30 -5.16
CA SER A 120 -22.08 22.10 -4.08
C SER A 120 -21.00 21.39 -3.23
N ALA A 121 -20.76 20.10 -3.47
CA ALA A 121 -19.82 19.28 -2.68
C ALA A 121 -18.42 19.20 -3.28
N GLY A 122 -18.22 19.66 -4.52
CA GLY A 122 -16.97 19.57 -5.27
C GLY A 122 -16.24 20.90 -5.38
N HIS A 123 -15.91 21.52 -4.25
CA HIS A 123 -15.19 22.79 -4.26
C HIS A 123 -13.90 22.69 -3.46
N ASP A 124 -12.80 22.86 -4.19
CA ASP A 124 -11.51 23.35 -3.71
C ASP A 124 -10.71 22.32 -2.87
N TRP A 125 -9.89 21.52 -3.56
CA TRP A 125 -8.89 20.65 -2.94
C TRP A 125 -8.03 21.39 -1.91
N ASP A 126 -7.63 22.63 -2.18
CA ASP A 126 -6.85 23.42 -1.23
C ASP A 126 -7.66 23.78 0.01
N ALA A 127 -8.96 24.12 -0.15
CA ALA A 127 -9.85 24.33 0.99
C ALA A 127 -10.05 23.04 1.80
N ARG A 128 -10.14 21.87 1.14
CA ARG A 128 -10.19 20.58 1.81
C ARG A 128 -8.91 20.32 2.61
N MET A 129 -7.74 20.51 2.01
CA MET A 129 -6.46 20.34 2.70
C MET A 129 -6.32 21.30 3.89
N LYS A 130 -6.73 22.57 3.72
CA LYS A 130 -6.79 23.56 4.82
C LYS A 130 -7.75 23.13 5.92
N GLY A 131 -8.92 22.61 5.56
CA GLY A 131 -9.91 22.11 6.50
C GLY A 131 -9.39 20.95 7.34
N ILE A 132 -8.77 19.96 6.71
CA ILE A 132 -8.14 18.82 7.41
C ILE A 132 -7.05 19.33 8.35
N THR A 133 -6.17 20.21 7.86
CA THR A 133 -5.06 20.76 8.66
C THR A 133 -5.57 21.60 9.84
N ALA A 134 -6.66 22.35 9.67
CA ALA A 134 -7.26 23.13 10.76
C ALA A 134 -7.91 22.25 11.83
N GLN A 135 -8.57 21.16 11.43
CA GLN A 135 -9.22 20.22 12.35
C GLN A 135 -8.20 19.34 13.07
N VAL A 136 -7.12 18.97 12.40
CA VAL A 136 -6.05 18.13 12.94
C VAL A 136 -4.68 18.77 12.65
N PRO A 137 -4.23 19.72 13.48
CA PRO A 137 -3.00 20.49 13.23
C PRO A 137 -1.72 19.67 13.14
N ASP A 138 -1.68 18.51 13.81
CA ASP A 138 -0.55 17.57 13.79
C ASP A 138 -0.87 16.32 12.93
N ILE A 139 -1.72 16.44 11.90
CA ILE A 139 -2.14 15.28 11.08
C ILE A 139 -0.95 14.57 10.43
N MET A 140 0.09 15.34 10.07
CA MET A 140 1.31 14.81 9.44
C MET A 140 2.09 13.84 10.33
N LYS A 141 1.81 13.81 11.64
CA LYS A 141 2.39 12.84 12.57
C LYS A 141 2.17 11.39 12.16
N TRP A 142 1.13 11.10 11.37
CA TRP A 142 0.81 9.75 10.93
C TRP A 142 1.79 9.18 9.90
N PHE A 143 2.64 10.02 9.31
CA PHE A 143 3.78 9.56 8.50
C PHE A 143 4.99 9.15 9.36
N ASP A 144 5.02 9.52 10.64
CA ASP A 144 6.00 8.99 11.57
C ASP A 144 5.63 7.54 11.89
N ARG A 145 6.50 6.63 11.46
CA ARG A 145 6.32 5.19 11.63
C ARG A 145 6.14 4.80 13.08
N ASP A 146 6.88 5.41 14.00
CA ASP A 146 6.87 5.00 15.41
C ASP A 146 5.58 5.46 16.07
N LYS A 147 5.12 6.68 15.77
CA LYS A 147 3.81 7.17 16.22
C LYS A 147 2.66 6.33 15.68
N TRP A 148 2.71 5.97 14.40
CA TRP A 148 1.68 5.13 13.78
C TRP A 148 1.69 3.71 14.37
N THR A 149 2.87 3.12 14.57
CA THR A 149 3.02 1.78 15.17
C THR A 149 2.52 1.76 16.62
N ALA A 150 2.78 2.81 17.40
CA ALA A 150 2.26 2.94 18.75
C ALA A 150 0.71 2.99 18.76
N ALA A 151 0.10 3.80 17.90
CA ALA A 151 -1.35 3.87 17.79
C ALA A 151 -1.98 2.54 17.33
N LEU A 152 -1.31 1.82 16.42
CA LEU A 152 -1.72 0.48 16.01
C LEU A 152 -1.66 -0.50 17.20
N HIS A 153 -0.57 -0.47 17.97
CA HIS A 153 -0.45 -1.28 19.18
C HIS A 153 -1.58 -0.98 20.18
N ASP A 154 -1.93 0.29 20.36
CA ASP A 154 -3.00 0.73 21.25
C ASP A 154 -4.39 0.29 20.80
N SER A 155 -4.60 0.03 19.50
CA SER A 155 -5.86 -0.57 19.00
C SER A 155 -6.02 -2.05 19.37
N GLY A 156 -5.01 -2.66 20.00
CA GLY A 156 -4.99 -4.07 20.38
C GLY A 156 -4.56 -5.01 19.26
N PHE A 157 -4.19 -4.48 18.10
CA PHE A 157 -3.75 -5.25 16.94
C PHE A 157 -2.28 -4.94 16.62
N ASN A 158 -1.45 -5.97 16.46
CA ASN A 158 -0.04 -5.79 16.15
C ASN A 158 0.33 -6.42 14.81
N VAL A 159 1.21 -5.74 14.08
CA VAL A 159 1.92 -6.33 12.94
C VAL A 159 3.19 -6.98 13.46
N THR A 160 3.11 -8.24 13.89
CA THR A 160 4.31 -9.05 14.10
C THR A 160 4.78 -9.60 12.76
N ARG A 161 5.90 -9.08 12.24
CA ARG A 161 6.65 -9.82 11.23
C ARG A 161 7.32 -11.00 11.91
N ARG A 162 6.96 -12.22 11.51
CA ARG A 162 7.79 -13.40 11.74
C ARG A 162 8.86 -13.48 10.66
#